data_AF-A0AA86N1C9-F1
#
_entry.id   AF-A0AA86N1C9-F1
#
_cell.length_a   1.000
_cell.length_b   1.000
_cell.length_c   1.000
_cell.angle_alpha   90.00
_cell.angle_beta   90.00
_cell.angle_gamma   90.00
#
_symmetry.space_group_name_H-M   'P 1'
#
loop_
_entity.id
_entity.type
_entity.pdbx_description
1 polymer ?
#
loop_
_entity_poly.entity_id
_entity_poly.type
_entity_poly.pdbx_seq_one_letter_code
_entity_poly.pdbx_strand_id
1 'polypeptide(L)'
;MADSNKGLYDHLYERFFRNRDKVKGYDFQQAPVGNLPPPVVTFPEKIRWWTLDRWKRRQRIRQERDRRLQEIVQLKRRSPSSPASSQ
;
A
#
# COMPACT_ATOMS: atom_id res chain seq x y z
N MET A 1 14.53 -24.38 15.79
CA MET A 1 15.51 -24.42 14.70
C MET A 1 14.72 -24.57 13.42
N ALA A 2 14.51 -23.49 12.66
CA ALA A 2 13.81 -23.57 11.38
C ALA A 2 14.80 -24.08 10.34
N ASP A 3 14.55 -25.28 9.80
CA ASP A 3 15.43 -25.94 8.83
C ASP A 3 15.68 -24.99 7.64
N SER A 4 16.88 -24.41 7.56
CA SER A 4 17.29 -23.44 6.53
C SER A 4 17.47 -24.08 5.14
N ASN A 5 16.99 -25.30 4.95
CA ASN A 5 17.13 -26.11 3.75
C ASN A 5 15.78 -26.46 3.10
N LYS A 6 14.67 -25.96 3.65
CA LYS A 6 13.34 -26.10 3.04
C LYS A 6 13.07 -24.93 2.12
N GLY A 7 12.85 -25.22 0.84
CA GLY A 7 12.46 -24.24 -0.15
C GLY A 7 11.20 -23.48 0.26
N LEU A 8 11.06 -22.25 -0.26
CA LEU A 8 9.95 -21.33 0.07
C LEU A 8 8.56 -21.98 -0.03
N TYR A 9 8.41 -23.01 -0.86
CA TYR A 9 7.14 -23.69 -1.14
C TYR A 9 7.04 -25.12 -0.61
N ASP A 10 8.04 -25.63 0.12
CA ASP A 10 8.08 -27.05 0.53
C ASP A 10 6.90 -27.43 1.41
N HIS A 11 6.48 -26.52 2.29
CA HIS A 11 5.31 -26.72 3.15
C HIS A 11 3.99 -26.86 2.37
N LEU A 12 3.88 -26.26 1.19
CA LEU A 12 2.70 -26.39 0.32
C LEU A 12 2.70 -27.75 -0.38
N TYR A 13 3.85 -28.19 -0.88
CA TYR A 13 3.98 -29.49 -1.54
C TYR A 13 3.83 -30.64 -0.55
N GLU A 14 4.42 -30.55 0.65
CA GLU A 14 4.22 -31.54 1.72
C GLU A 14 2.73 -31.74 2.04
N ARG A 15 1.97 -30.65 2.15
CA ARG A 15 0.54 -30.70 2.43
C ARG A 15 -0.26 -31.33 1.29
N PHE A 16 0.14 -31.07 0.05
CA PHE A 16 -0.45 -31.70 -1.13
C PHE A 16 -0.21 -33.20 -1.14
N PHE A 17 1.05 -33.65 -0.97
CA PHE A 17 1.38 -35.08 -0.97
C PHE A 17 0.68 -35.86 0.14
N ARG A 18 0.52 -35.29 1.34
CA ARG A 18 -0.24 -35.92 2.44
C ARG A 18 -1.72 -36.12 2.11
N ASN A 19 -2.29 -35.31 1.20
CA ASN A 19 -3.70 -35.36 0.85
C ASN A 19 -3.94 -35.82 -0.59
N ARG A 20 -2.91 -36.32 -1.28
CA ARG A 20 -2.95 -36.69 -2.70
C ARG A 20 -4.11 -37.64 -3.01
N ASP A 21 -4.32 -38.64 -2.17
CA ASP A 21 -5.36 -39.67 -2.40
C ASP A 21 -6.78 -39.16 -2.14
N LYS A 22 -6.91 -38.00 -1.48
CA LYS A 22 -8.21 -37.37 -1.16
C LYS A 22 -8.62 -36.31 -2.18
N VAL A 23 -7.69 -35.84 -3.00
CA VAL A 23 -7.93 -34.75 -3.95
C VAL A 23 -8.08 -35.34 -5.34
N LYS A 24 -9.31 -35.30 -5.90
CA LYS A 24 -9.49 -35.52 -7.33
C LYS A 24 -8.83 -34.35 -8.07
N GLY A 25 -7.95 -34.66 -9.02
CA GLY A 25 -7.34 -33.65 -9.88
C GLY A 25 -8.39 -32.86 -10.66
N TYR A 26 -7.99 -31.73 -11.23
CA TYR A 26 -8.87 -30.96 -12.11
C TYR A 26 -9.24 -31.82 -13.33
N ASP A 27 -10.49 -32.21 -13.42
CA ASP A 27 -11.01 -32.99 -14.53
C ASP A 27 -11.28 -32.04 -15.70
N PHE A 28 -10.45 -32.12 -16.74
CA PHE A 28 -10.58 -31.29 -17.94
C PHE A 28 -11.93 -31.50 -18.65
N GLN A 29 -12.63 -32.62 -18.39
CA GLN A 29 -13.97 -32.89 -18.93
C GLN A 29 -15.09 -32.23 -18.10
N GLN A 30 -14.78 -31.72 -16.90
CA GLN A 30 -15.67 -30.91 -16.06
C GLN A 30 -15.31 -29.41 -16.11
N ALA A 31 -14.70 -28.97 -17.21
CA ALA A 31 -14.66 -27.54 -17.49
C ALA A 31 -16.10 -27.03 -17.53
N PRO A 32 -16.45 -25.96 -16.78
CA PRO A 32 -17.79 -25.43 -16.82
C PRO A 32 -18.15 -25.09 -18.28
N VAL A 33 -19.22 -25.71 -18.77
CA VAL A 33 -19.70 -25.56 -20.14
C VAL A 33 -20.33 -24.18 -20.26
N GLY A 34 -19.52 -23.15 -20.49
CA GLY A 34 -19.97 -21.77 -20.70
C GLY A 34 -18.97 -20.72 -20.25
N ASN A 35 -19.15 -19.50 -20.78
CA ASN A 35 -18.47 -18.30 -20.30
C ASN A 35 -18.95 -17.97 -18.88
N LEU A 36 -18.40 -18.63 -17.87
CA LEU A 36 -18.61 -18.21 -16.49
C LEU A 36 -17.91 -16.86 -16.29
N PRO A 37 -18.63 -15.79 -15.89
CA PRO A 37 -17.98 -14.54 -15.57
C PRO A 37 -17.01 -14.78 -14.40
N PRO A 38 -15.79 -14.22 -14.46
CA PRO A 38 -14.84 -14.37 -13.39
C PRO A 38 -15.43 -13.82 -12.08
N PRO A 39 -15.07 -14.40 -10.92
CA PRO A 39 -15.57 -13.92 -9.63
C PRO A 39 -15.20 -12.45 -9.46
N VAL A 40 -16.21 -11.59 -9.39
CA VAL A 40 -16.03 -10.16 -9.15
C VAL A 40 -15.62 -9.99 -7.69
N VAL A 41 -14.38 -9.58 -7.47
CA VAL A 41 -13.86 -9.32 -6.12
C VAL A 41 -14.69 -8.19 -5.50
N THR A 42 -15.52 -8.54 -4.52
CA THR A 42 -16.30 -7.56 -3.75
C THR A 42 -15.44 -7.09 -2.58
N PHE A 43 -14.93 -5.87 -2.66
CA PHE A 43 -14.29 -5.25 -1.52
C PHE A 43 -15.37 -4.83 -0.50
N PRO A 44 -15.18 -5.08 0.82
CA PRO A 44 -16.14 -4.66 1.85
C PRO A 44 -16.32 -3.14 1.86
N GLU A 45 -15.28 -2.39 1.46
CA GLU A 45 -15.34 -0.96 1.24
C GLU A 45 -14.99 -0.64 -0.22
N LYS A 46 -15.93 -0.02 -0.93
CA LYS A 46 -15.71 0.43 -2.30
C LYS A 46 -14.71 1.59 -2.28
N ILE A 47 -13.65 1.50 -3.09
CA ILE A 47 -12.73 2.63 -3.29
C ILE A 47 -13.54 3.80 -3.84
N ARG A 48 -13.65 4.88 -3.05
CA ARG A 48 -14.36 6.10 -3.46
C ARG A 48 -13.46 6.87 -4.41
N TRP A 49 -13.96 7.37 -5.53
CA TRP A 49 -13.13 8.03 -6.56
C TRP A 49 -12.28 9.19 -6.01
N TRP A 50 -12.76 9.89 -4.96
CA TRP A 50 -12.00 10.94 -4.27
C TRP A 50 -10.92 10.43 -3.29
N THR A 51 -10.74 9.13 -3.13
CA THR A 51 -9.60 8.58 -2.39
C THR A 51 -8.37 8.36 -3.27
N LEU A 52 -8.56 8.23 -4.59
CA LEU A 52 -7.49 8.02 -5.56
C LEU A 52 -6.47 9.18 -5.55
N ASP A 53 -6.95 10.43 -5.49
CA ASP A 53 -6.08 11.62 -5.44
C ASP A 53 -5.76 12.10 -4.01
N ARG A 54 -6.10 11.33 -2.97
CA ARG A 54 -5.88 11.73 -1.56
C ARG A 54 -4.39 11.97 -1.28
N TRP A 55 -3.51 11.16 -1.85
CA TRP A 55 -2.07 11.31 -1.65
C TRP A 55 -1.53 12.59 -2.32
N LYS A 56 -1.95 12.90 -3.55
CA LYS A 56 -1.59 14.14 -4.27
C LYS A 56 -2.07 15.38 -3.53
N ARG A 57 -3.30 15.37 -3.02
CA ARG A 57 -3.85 16.47 -2.20
C ARG A 57 -3.06 16.67 -0.91
N ARG A 58 -2.74 15.60 -0.18
CA ARG A 58 -1.89 15.69 1.01
C ARG A 58 -0.50 16.23 0.70
N GLN A 59 0.08 15.86 -0.44
CA GLN A 59 1.37 16.39 -0.87
C GLN A 59 1.32 17.90 -1.15
N ARG A 60 0.30 18.39 -1.88
CA ARG A 60 0.11 19.84 -2.11
C ARG A 60 -0.04 20.61 -0.80
N ILE A 61 -0.82 20.09 0.14
CA ILE A 61 -1.00 20.72 1.46
C ILE A 61 0.33 20.82 2.21
N ARG A 62 1.16 19.76 2.19
CA ARG A 62 2.49 19.79 2.82
C ARG A 62 3.42 20.80 2.14
N GLN A 63 3.46 20.82 0.81
CA GLN A 63 4.27 21.78 0.05
C GLN A 63 3.90 23.23 0.37
N GLU A 64 2.60 23.53 0.40
CA GLU A 64 2.11 24.87 0.73
C GLU A 64 2.42 25.25 2.19
N ARG A 65 2.27 24.30 3.12
CA ARG A 65 2.68 24.49 4.53
C ARG A 65 4.16 24.82 4.63
N ASP A 66 5.01 24.05 3.95
CA ASP A 66 6.46 24.20 4.05
C ASP A 66 6.92 25.52 3.42
N ARG A 67 6.30 25.94 2.31
CA ARG A 67 6.50 27.27 1.71
C ARG A 67 6.21 28.39 2.71
N ARG A 68 5.03 28.38 3.34
CA ARG A 68 4.65 29.39 4.34
C ARG A 68 5.60 29.41 5.54
N LEU A 69 6.03 28.23 5.99
CA LEU A 69 6.99 28.12 7.09
C LEU A 69 8.32 28.78 6.71
N GLN A 70 8.81 28.54 5.48
CA GLN A 70 10.04 29.18 4.99
C GLN A 70 9.90 30.70 4.90
N GLU A 71 8.77 31.22 4.43
CA GLU A 71 8.49 32.65 4.39
C GLU A 71 8.56 33.28 5.79
N ILE A 72 7.94 32.65 6.80
CA ILE A 72 8.02 33.10 8.21
C ILE A 72 9.46 33.09 8.73
N VAL A 73 10.21 32.03 8.47
CA VAL A 73 11.61 31.92 8.90
C VAL A 73 12.47 32.99 8.23
N GLN A 74 12.26 33.26 6.94
CA GLN A 74 12.97 34.31 6.22
C GLN A 74 12.63 35.70 6.76
N LEU A 75 11.36 35.98 7.08
CA LEU A 75 10.96 37.23 7.72
C LEU A 75 11.66 37.43 9.06
N LYS A 76 11.70 36.38 9.90
CA LYS A 76 12.41 36.41 11.19
C LYS A 76 13.93 36.61 11.06
N ARG A 77 14.54 36.09 10.00
CA ARG A 77 15.98 36.31 9.70
C ARG A 77 16.25 37.71 9.18
N ARG A 78 15.28 38.30 8.46
CA ARG A 78 15.40 39.64 7.86
C ARG A 78 15.07 40.77 8.83
N SER A 79 14.36 40.51 9.93
CA SER A 79 14.25 41.49 11.02
C SER A 79 15.63 41.64 11.67
N PRO A 80 16.36 42.75 11.46
CA PRO A 80 17.56 43.00 12.23
C PRO A 80 17.15 43.06 13.69
N SER A 81 17.94 42.47 14.58
CA SER A 81 17.91 42.81 15.99
C SER A 81 17.94 44.34 16.06
N SER A 82 16.85 44.94 16.54
CA SER A 82 16.79 46.36 16.86
C SER A 82 18.07 46.69 17.64
N PRO A 83 18.93 47.61 17.17
CA PRO A 83 20.16 47.92 17.87
C PRO A 83 19.73 48.42 19.25
N ALA A 84 20.19 47.72 20.29
CA ALA A 84 19.96 48.11 21.67
C ALA A 84 20.33 49.60 21.82
N SER A 85 19.31 50.43 22.04
CA SER A 85 19.47 51.81 22.46
C SER A 85 20.30 51.78 23.75
N SER A 86 21.58 52.11 23.63
CA SER A 86 22.48 52.37 24.76
C SER A 86 22.67 53.88 24.79
N GLN A 87 22.03 54.51 25.78
CA GLN A 87 22.34 55.85 26.26
C GLN A 87 23.61 55.82 27.10
#